data_AF-A0A7X0F0N7-F1
#
_entry.id   AF-A0A7X0F0N7-F1
#
_cell.length_a   1.000
_cell.length_b   1.000
_cell.length_c   1.000
_cell.angle_alpha   90.00
_cell.angle_beta   90.00
_cell.angle_gamma   90.00
#
_symmetry.space_group_name_H-M   'P 1'
#
loop_
_entity.id
_entity.type
_entity.pdbx_description
1 polymer ?
#
loop_
_entity_poly.entity_id
_entity_poly.type
_entity_poly.pdbx_seq_one_letter_code
_entity_poly.pdbx_strand_id
1 'polypeptide(L)'
;MTEAPERPQSVTVTPDDTLWSLAEEYFEDSSRWNAIYEANRDVLTDPTAVRPGMVLRLPMEIYPRHLRAVAGVFATEGGDLADFVRQAGDDLNAIGDFWGQDKLATTFFKGEGGSMGYEAVSSQIARDFESLREGHAGIAGRLRLMADHVEVADWDSIAAILATLSEPD
;
A
#
# COMPACT_ATOMS: atom_id res chain seq x y z
N MET A 1 4.78 -5.43 -17.93
CA MET A 1 5.36 -4.36 -17.10
C MET A 1 4.89 -3.06 -17.71
N THR A 2 3.83 -2.47 -17.16
CA THR A 2 3.36 -1.15 -17.62
C THR A 2 4.24 -0.13 -16.92
N GLU A 3 5.09 0.54 -17.70
CA GLU A 3 5.91 1.65 -17.22
C GLU A 3 4.97 2.74 -16.69
N ALA A 4 5.19 3.19 -15.45
CA ALA A 4 4.38 4.26 -14.88
C ALA A 4 4.56 5.52 -15.74
N PRO A 5 3.49 6.29 -16.03
CA PRO A 5 3.63 7.49 -16.83
C PRO A 5 4.66 8.42 -16.18
N GLU A 6 5.66 8.85 -16.95
CA GLU A 6 6.62 9.86 -16.51
C GLU A 6 5.83 11.12 -16.14
N ARG A 7 5.82 11.47 -14.85
CA ARG A 7 5.27 12.74 -14.39
C ARG A 7 6.31 13.83 -14.64
N PRO A 8 6.06 14.79 -15.55
CA PRO A 8 7.05 15.80 -15.90
C PRO A 8 7.34 16.70 -14.69
N GLN A 9 8.60 17.06 -14.50
CA GLN A 9 9.03 17.97 -13.41
C GLN A 9 8.66 19.43 -13.70
N SER A 10 8.33 19.75 -14.95
CA SER A 10 7.89 21.07 -15.36
C SER A 10 6.98 21.00 -16.59
N VAL A 11 6.19 22.05 -16.79
CA VAL A 11 5.28 22.21 -17.93
C VAL A 11 5.51 23.57 -18.59
N THR A 12 5.42 23.60 -19.92
CA THR A 12 5.39 24.86 -20.67
C THR A 12 3.94 25.30 -20.84
N VAL A 13 3.60 26.45 -20.28
CA VAL A 13 2.25 27.02 -20.29
C VAL A 13 1.80 27.33 -21.71
N THR A 14 0.58 26.94 -22.04
CA THR A 14 -0.12 27.24 -23.29
C THR A 14 -1.18 28.34 -23.10
N PRO A 15 -1.77 28.91 -24.18
CA PRO A 15 -2.74 30.02 -24.11
C PRO A 15 -3.94 29.82 -23.18
N ASP A 16 -4.36 28.58 -22.95
CA ASP A 16 -5.56 28.26 -22.16
C ASP A 16 -5.21 27.75 -20.75
N ASP A 17 -3.93 27.68 -20.41
CA ASP A 17 -3.47 27.15 -19.13
C ASP A 17 -3.63 28.14 -17.98
N THR A 18 -4.13 27.60 -16.88
CA THR A 18 -4.20 28.26 -15.57
C THR A 18 -3.56 27.33 -14.54
N LEU A 19 -3.20 27.85 -13.36
CA LEU A 19 -2.73 26.97 -12.29
C LEU A 19 -3.77 25.91 -11.91
N TRP A 20 -5.06 26.21 -12.06
CA TRP A 20 -6.15 25.25 -11.83
C TRP A 20 -6.19 24.15 -12.89
N SER A 21 -6.12 24.49 -14.18
CA SER A 21 -6.16 23.50 -15.26
C SER A 21 -4.92 22.61 -15.24
N LEU A 22 -3.74 23.20 -14.97
CA LEU A 22 -2.50 22.45 -14.80
C LEU A 22 -2.59 21.54 -13.57
N ALA A 23 -3.18 22.01 -12.47
CA ALA A 23 -3.37 21.15 -11.30
C ALA A 23 -4.35 20.00 -11.56
N GLU A 24 -5.43 20.25 -12.30
CA GLU A 24 -6.35 19.18 -12.73
C GLU A 24 -5.65 18.17 -13.65
N GLU A 25 -4.87 18.64 -14.62
CA GLU A 25 -4.19 17.77 -15.60
C GLU A 25 -3.10 16.90 -14.98
N TYR A 26 -2.23 17.50 -14.17
CA TYR A 26 -1.05 16.81 -13.64
C TYR A 26 -1.27 16.17 -12.26
N PHE A 27 -2.26 16.64 -11.51
CA PHE A 27 -2.56 16.14 -10.17
C PHE A 27 -3.93 15.48 -10.02
N GLU A 28 -4.78 15.51 -11.05
CA GLU A 28 -6.19 15.07 -10.97
C GLU A 28 -6.94 15.76 -9.80
N ASP A 29 -6.47 16.95 -9.41
CA ASP A 29 -7.02 17.74 -8.31
C ASP A 29 -6.73 19.23 -8.53
N SER A 30 -7.68 19.92 -9.15
CA SER A 30 -7.69 21.38 -9.34
C SER A 30 -7.34 22.19 -8.08
N SER A 31 -7.63 21.68 -6.86
CA SER A 31 -7.36 22.41 -5.61
C SER A 31 -5.86 22.56 -5.30
N ARG A 32 -5.01 21.80 -6.01
CA ARG A 32 -3.54 21.80 -5.88
C ARG A 32 -2.85 22.93 -6.65
N TRP A 33 -3.60 23.83 -7.29
CA TRP A 33 -3.05 25.02 -7.97
C TRP A 33 -2.09 25.83 -7.08
N ASN A 34 -2.35 25.88 -5.76
CA ASN A 34 -1.52 26.62 -4.80
C ASN A 34 -0.13 25.99 -4.64
N ALA A 35 -0.01 24.67 -4.72
CA ALA A 35 1.29 24.01 -4.65
C ALA A 35 2.17 24.33 -5.87
N ILE A 36 1.57 24.43 -7.06
CA ILE A 36 2.27 24.91 -8.26
C ILE A 36 2.73 26.36 -8.06
N TYR A 37 1.85 27.22 -7.52
CA TYR A 37 2.21 28.62 -7.25
C TYR A 37 3.40 28.74 -6.29
N GLU A 38 3.34 28.05 -5.15
CA GLU A 38 4.40 28.06 -4.12
C GLU A 38 5.73 27.53 -4.67
N ALA A 39 5.68 26.49 -5.50
CA ALA A 39 6.86 25.95 -6.18
C ALA A 39 7.49 26.92 -7.20
N ASN A 40 6.80 27.98 -7.61
CA ASN A 40 7.20 28.91 -8.67
C ASN A 40 7.20 30.39 -8.24
N ARG A 41 7.27 30.69 -6.93
CA ARG A 41 7.24 32.06 -6.38
C ARG A 41 8.38 32.97 -6.88
N ASP A 42 9.45 32.38 -7.38
CA ASP A 42 10.58 33.07 -8.03
C ASP A 42 10.23 33.63 -9.41
N VAL A 43 9.28 33.02 -10.13
CA VAL A 43 8.87 33.42 -11.49
C VAL A 43 7.42 33.89 -11.59
N LEU A 44 6.56 33.55 -10.62
CA LEU A 44 5.16 33.96 -10.52
C LEU A 44 4.95 34.84 -9.29
N THR A 45 4.72 36.13 -9.51
CA THR A 45 4.44 37.08 -8.42
C THR A 45 3.01 36.95 -7.89
N ASP A 46 2.07 36.54 -8.74
CA ASP A 46 0.65 36.34 -8.40
C ASP A 46 0.14 35.04 -9.06
N PRO A 47 -0.80 34.29 -8.45
CA PRO A 47 -1.33 33.04 -9.00
C PRO A 47 -2.01 33.18 -10.38
N THR A 48 -2.51 34.37 -10.69
CA THR A 48 -3.19 34.68 -11.96
C THR A 48 -2.23 35.19 -13.04
N ALA A 49 -0.95 35.41 -12.71
CA ALA A 49 0.05 35.97 -13.62
C ALA A 49 0.67 34.93 -14.59
N VAL A 50 0.01 33.79 -14.77
CA VAL A 50 0.41 32.73 -15.71
C VAL A 50 0.34 33.24 -17.14
N ARG A 51 1.41 33.02 -17.92
CA ARG A 51 1.51 33.46 -19.32
C ARG A 51 2.01 32.36 -20.24
N PRO A 52 1.53 32.30 -21.49
CA PRO A 52 2.01 31.32 -22.46
C PRO A 52 3.52 31.39 -22.66
N GLY A 53 4.15 30.23 -22.76
CA GLY A 53 5.61 30.07 -22.88
C GLY A 53 6.36 30.09 -21.55
N MET A 54 5.71 30.37 -20.41
CA MET A 54 6.34 30.18 -19.10
C MET A 54 6.61 28.70 -18.84
N VAL A 55 7.75 28.40 -18.23
CA VAL A 55 8.07 27.05 -17.74
C VAL A 55 7.80 27.04 -16.24
N LEU A 56 6.80 26.28 -15.81
CA LEU A 56 6.42 26.15 -14.41
C LEU A 56 6.87 24.79 -13.87
N ARG A 57 7.50 24.80 -12.70
CA ARG A 57 7.85 23.58 -11.94
C ARG A 57 6.58 22.94 -11.41
N LEU A 58 6.44 21.64 -11.63
CA LEU A 58 5.37 20.84 -11.05
C LEU A 58 5.93 20.16 -9.79
N PRO A 59 5.40 20.45 -8.59
CA PRO A 59 5.88 19.79 -7.39
C PRO A 59 5.64 18.26 -7.48
N MET A 60 6.63 17.48 -7.04
CA MET A 60 6.44 16.07 -6.78
C MET A 60 5.55 15.91 -5.56
N GLU A 61 4.30 15.51 -5.79
CA GLU A 61 3.36 15.26 -4.72
C GLU A 61 3.15 13.76 -4.54
N ILE A 62 3.53 13.29 -3.36
CA ILE A 62 3.01 12.05 -2.82
C ILE A 62 1.70 12.44 -2.11
N TYR A 63 0.56 11.86 -2.50
CA TYR A 63 -0.73 12.19 -1.89
C TYR A 63 -0.91 11.43 -0.57
N PRO A 64 -0.78 12.07 0.61
CA PRO A 64 -0.85 11.36 1.88
C PRO A 64 -2.22 10.72 2.09
N ARG A 65 -3.29 11.38 1.61
CA ARG A 65 -4.65 10.83 1.64
C ARG A 65 -4.77 9.53 0.85
N HIS A 66 -4.18 9.46 -0.35
CA HIS A 66 -4.19 8.24 -1.15
C HIS A 66 -3.40 7.13 -0.46
N LEU A 67 -2.19 7.42 0.04
CA LEU A 67 -1.40 6.43 0.79
C LEU A 67 -2.13 5.92 2.04
N ARG A 68 -2.80 6.79 2.79
CA ARG A 68 -3.64 6.39 3.93
C ARG A 68 -4.82 5.52 3.51
N ALA A 69 -5.46 5.84 2.38
CA ALA A 69 -6.56 5.04 1.84
C ALA A 69 -6.08 3.63 1.46
N VAL A 70 -4.97 3.53 0.71
CA VAL A 70 -4.35 2.24 0.35
C VAL A 70 -3.91 1.47 1.60
N ALA A 71 -3.31 2.14 2.59
CA ALA A 71 -2.98 1.52 3.87
C ALA A 71 -4.21 0.97 4.62
N GLY A 72 -5.35 1.66 4.51
CA GLY A 72 -6.64 1.19 5.01
C GLY A 72 -7.05 -0.13 4.36
N VAL A 73 -6.97 -0.20 3.02
CA VAL A 73 -7.30 -1.41 2.25
C VAL A 73 -6.44 -2.60 2.67
N PHE A 74 -5.12 -2.46 2.72
CA PHE A 74 -4.23 -3.53 3.17
C PHE A 74 -4.54 -4.01 4.59
N ALA A 75 -4.89 -3.11 5.50
CA ALA A 75 -5.25 -3.47 6.86
C ALA A 75 -6.58 -4.24 6.93
N THR A 76 -7.57 -3.83 6.12
CA THR A 76 -8.85 -4.55 6.00
C THR A 76 -8.64 -5.93 5.42
N GLU A 77 -7.93 -6.05 4.29
CA GLU A 77 -7.65 -7.34 3.65
C GLU A 77 -6.89 -8.30 4.58
N GLY A 78 -5.93 -7.80 5.36
CA GLY A 78 -5.24 -8.60 6.38
C GLY A 78 -6.18 -9.11 7.49
N GLY A 79 -7.18 -8.30 7.88
CA GLY A 79 -8.22 -8.71 8.82
C GLY A 79 -9.13 -9.80 8.24
N ASP A 80 -9.63 -9.58 7.03
CA ASP A 80 -10.51 -10.54 6.32
C ASP A 80 -9.80 -11.88 6.10
N LEU A 81 -8.51 -11.84 5.75
CA LEU A 81 -7.68 -13.04 5.61
C LEU A 81 -7.57 -13.80 6.94
N ALA A 82 -7.35 -13.10 8.06
CA ALA A 82 -7.28 -13.73 9.37
C ALA A 82 -8.60 -14.40 9.76
N ASP A 83 -9.73 -13.80 9.41
CA ASP A 83 -11.05 -14.35 9.68
C ASP A 83 -11.32 -15.62 8.87
N PHE A 84 -10.99 -15.61 7.58
CA PHE A 84 -11.10 -16.79 6.72
C PHE A 84 -10.28 -17.97 7.25
N VAL A 85 -9.05 -17.70 7.70
CA VAL A 85 -8.12 -18.74 8.17
C VAL A 85 -8.58 -19.34 9.50
N ARG A 86 -9.12 -18.51 10.39
CA ARG A 86 -9.72 -18.97 11.63
C ARG A 86 -10.91 -19.89 11.36
N GLN A 87 -11.82 -19.48 10.46
CA GLN A 87 -12.97 -20.29 10.09
C GLN A 87 -12.54 -21.63 9.49
N ALA A 88 -11.56 -21.62 8.58
CA ALA A 88 -11.00 -22.84 8.04
C ALA A 88 -10.42 -23.73 9.15
N GLY A 89 -9.67 -23.16 10.09
CA GLY A 89 -9.13 -23.89 11.25
C GLY A 89 -10.23 -24.54 12.10
N ASP A 90 -11.32 -23.81 12.38
CA ASP A 90 -12.46 -24.30 13.15
C ASP A 90 -13.18 -25.45 12.42
N ASP A 91 -13.38 -25.34 11.11
CA ASP A 91 -13.98 -26.39 10.28
C ASP A 91 -13.13 -27.68 10.28
N LEU A 92 -11.80 -27.53 10.17
CA LEU A 92 -10.86 -28.65 10.22
C LEU A 92 -10.88 -29.36 11.58
N ASN A 93 -10.96 -28.60 12.68
CA ASN A 93 -11.08 -29.15 14.03
C ASN A 93 -12.41 -29.91 14.21
N ALA A 94 -13.52 -29.36 13.70
CA ALA A 94 -14.82 -30.01 13.76
C ALA A 94 -14.85 -31.36 13.02
N ILE A 95 -14.14 -31.49 11.90
CA ILE A 95 -13.95 -32.77 11.21
C ILE A 95 -13.18 -33.76 12.11
N GLY A 96 -12.14 -33.31 12.79
CA GLY A 96 -11.39 -34.14 13.74
C GLY A 96 -12.28 -34.69 14.86
N ASP A 97 -13.11 -33.84 15.46
CA ASP A 97 -14.05 -34.22 16.52
C ASP A 97 -15.11 -35.24 16.04
N PHE A 98 -15.52 -35.16 14.78
CA PHE A 98 -16.52 -36.06 14.18
C PHE A 98 -16.08 -37.53 14.16
N TRP A 99 -14.79 -37.81 13.90
CA TRP A 99 -14.28 -39.19 13.80
C TRP A 99 -13.95 -39.82 15.17
N GLY A 100 -14.10 -39.08 16.27
CA GLY A 100 -13.83 -39.58 17.62
C GLY A 100 -12.34 -39.81 17.92
N GLN A 101 -12.03 -40.43 19.06
CA GLN A 101 -10.65 -40.66 19.54
C GLN A 101 -10.16 -42.10 19.26
N ASP A 102 -10.68 -42.74 18.22
CA ASP A 102 -10.22 -44.08 17.87
C ASP A 102 -8.83 -44.06 17.21
N LYS A 103 -8.23 -45.25 17.06
CA LYS A 103 -6.87 -45.37 16.53
C LYS A 103 -6.76 -44.85 15.08
N LEU A 104 -7.81 -45.03 14.27
CA LEU A 104 -7.84 -44.62 12.87
C LEU A 104 -7.92 -43.09 12.75
N ALA A 105 -8.77 -42.46 13.56
CA ALA A 105 -8.85 -41.01 13.69
C ALA A 105 -7.53 -40.42 14.21
N THR A 106 -6.91 -41.05 15.20
CA THR A 106 -5.61 -40.63 15.74
C THR A 106 -4.50 -40.71 14.69
N THR A 107 -4.45 -41.81 13.92
CA THR A 107 -3.51 -42.00 12.81
C THR A 107 -3.73 -40.96 11.70
N PHE A 108 -4.97 -40.67 11.32
CA PHE A 108 -5.27 -39.65 10.32
C PHE A 108 -4.86 -38.25 10.78
N PHE A 109 -5.20 -37.89 12.02
CA PHE A 109 -4.92 -36.57 12.59
C PHE A 109 -3.41 -36.35 12.81
N LYS A 110 -2.71 -37.31 13.41
CA LYS A 110 -1.28 -37.19 13.76
C LYS A 110 -0.30 -37.69 12.69
N GLY A 111 -0.78 -38.51 11.75
CA GLY A 111 0.04 -39.18 10.75
C GLY A 111 0.60 -40.52 11.23
N GLU A 112 1.03 -41.37 10.29
CA GLU A 112 1.69 -42.65 10.54
C GLU A 112 2.70 -42.95 9.41
N GLY A 113 3.76 -43.72 9.70
CA GLY A 113 4.69 -44.18 8.67
C GLY A 113 5.52 -43.09 7.98
N GLY A 114 5.72 -41.93 8.63
CA GLY A 114 6.53 -40.83 8.11
C GLY A 114 5.77 -39.82 7.23
N SER A 115 4.46 -40.01 7.04
CA SER A 115 3.61 -39.01 6.40
C SER A 115 3.11 -37.98 7.42
N MET A 116 3.02 -36.71 7.00
CA MET A 116 2.41 -35.66 7.82
C MET A 116 0.92 -35.98 8.04
N GLY A 117 0.49 -35.98 9.30
CA GLY A 117 -0.92 -36.02 9.66
C GLY A 117 -1.63 -34.71 9.30
N TYR A 118 -2.95 -34.76 9.36
CA TYR A 118 -3.81 -33.61 9.12
C TYR A 118 -3.44 -32.39 9.98
N GLU A 119 -3.06 -32.61 11.25
CA GLU A 119 -2.62 -31.59 12.20
C GLU A 119 -1.38 -30.82 11.71
N ALA A 120 -0.41 -31.53 11.14
CA ALA A 120 0.83 -30.93 10.65
C ALA A 120 0.58 -30.07 9.41
N VAL A 121 -0.27 -30.55 8.50
CA VAL A 121 -0.67 -29.82 7.28
C VAL A 121 -1.47 -28.57 7.64
N SER A 122 -2.49 -28.68 8.50
CA SER A 122 -3.30 -27.53 8.92
C SER A 122 -2.47 -26.50 9.68
N SER A 123 -1.52 -26.95 10.51
CA SER A 123 -0.57 -26.07 11.20
C SER A 123 0.37 -25.34 10.23
N GLN A 124 0.82 -26.00 9.16
CA GLN A 124 1.65 -25.34 8.14
C GLN A 124 0.84 -24.26 7.41
N ILE A 125 -0.37 -24.60 6.99
CA ILE A 125 -1.29 -23.66 6.35
C ILE A 125 -1.54 -22.44 7.25
N ALA A 126 -1.82 -22.65 8.54
CA ALA A 126 -2.02 -21.58 9.50
C ALA A 126 -0.79 -20.65 9.62
N ARG A 127 0.43 -21.22 9.64
CA ARG A 127 1.68 -20.43 9.67
C ARG A 127 1.88 -19.61 8.40
N ASP A 128 1.63 -20.22 7.23
CA ASP A 128 1.78 -19.53 5.94
C ASP A 128 0.82 -18.34 5.84
N PHE A 129 -0.41 -18.52 6.33
CA PHE A 129 -1.40 -17.45 6.39
C PHE A 129 -1.05 -16.35 7.38
N GLU A 130 -0.49 -16.71 8.55
CA GLU A 130 -0.04 -15.71 9.51
C GLU A 130 1.07 -14.84 8.92
N SER A 131 2.01 -15.44 8.19
CA SER A 131 3.05 -14.70 7.45
C SER A 131 2.45 -13.71 6.44
N LEU A 132 1.44 -14.14 5.67
CA LEU A 132 0.72 -13.24 4.74
C LEU A 132 0.01 -12.10 5.48
N ARG A 133 -0.63 -12.39 6.62
CA ARG A 133 -1.32 -11.40 7.45
C ARG A 133 -0.35 -10.36 8.00
N GLU A 134 0.79 -10.80 8.53
CA GLU A 134 1.86 -9.93 9.01
C GLU A 134 2.41 -9.07 7.88
N GLY A 135 2.56 -9.63 6.67
CA GLY A 135 2.92 -8.90 5.46
C GLY A 135 1.95 -7.75 5.16
N HIS A 136 0.64 -8.02 5.12
CA HIS A 136 -0.39 -7.00 4.87
C HIS A 136 -0.38 -5.90 5.94
N ALA A 137 -0.30 -6.29 7.22
CA ALA A 137 -0.22 -5.34 8.33
C ALA A 137 1.05 -4.48 8.27
N GLY A 138 2.18 -5.08 7.90
CA GLY A 138 3.46 -4.40 7.71
C GLY A 138 3.40 -3.37 6.56
N ILE A 139 2.82 -3.73 5.42
CA ILE A 139 2.61 -2.82 4.29
C ILE A 139 1.72 -1.65 4.71
N ALA A 140 0.58 -1.94 5.34
CA ALA A 140 -0.32 -0.91 5.85
C ALA A 140 0.37 0.05 6.83
N GLY A 141 1.18 -0.47 7.76
CA GLY A 141 1.95 0.35 8.70
C GLY A 141 2.92 1.29 8.01
N ARG A 142 3.69 0.78 7.03
CA ARG A 142 4.68 1.59 6.30
C ARG A 142 4.02 2.66 5.41
N LEU A 143 2.92 2.33 4.74
CA LEU A 143 2.18 3.30 3.93
C LEU A 143 1.62 4.46 4.78
N ARG A 144 1.17 4.19 6.02
CA ARG A 144 0.77 5.24 6.96
C ARG A 144 1.97 6.10 7.38
N LEU A 145 3.10 5.48 7.72
CA LEU A 145 4.33 6.20 8.05
C LEU A 145 4.74 7.14 6.91
N MET A 146 4.76 6.64 5.66
CA MET A 146 5.05 7.48 4.49
C MET A 146 4.09 8.66 4.39
N ALA A 147 2.78 8.44 4.54
CA ALA A 147 1.80 9.52 4.50
C ALA A 147 2.06 10.59 5.58
N ASP A 148 2.40 10.16 6.79
CA ASP A 148 2.66 11.07 7.91
C ASP A 148 3.97 11.84 7.75
N HIS A 149 5.00 11.24 7.14
CA HIS A 149 6.30 11.91 6.86
C HIS A 149 6.27 12.81 5.63
N VAL A 150 5.46 12.50 4.62
CA VAL A 150 5.27 13.36 3.43
C VAL A 150 4.63 14.69 3.80
N GLU A 151 3.75 14.73 4.80
CA GLU A 151 3.21 15.99 5.34
C GLU A 151 4.30 16.87 5.98
N VAL A 152 5.47 16.31 6.30
CA VAL A 152 6.59 17.00 6.98
C VAL A 152 7.80 17.18 6.05
N ALA A 153 7.64 17.18 4.72
CA ALA A 153 8.74 17.48 3.76
C ALA A 153 10.11 16.82 4.06
N ASP A 154 10.11 15.64 4.69
CA ASP A 154 11.32 14.96 5.15
C ASP A 154 11.65 13.82 4.18
N TRP A 155 12.24 14.20 3.05
CA TRP A 155 12.61 13.29 1.97
C TRP A 155 13.66 12.26 2.37
N ASP A 156 14.52 12.58 3.35
CA ASP A 156 15.53 11.65 3.87
C ASP A 156 14.87 10.48 4.63
N SER A 157 13.83 10.78 5.42
CA SER A 157 13.01 9.75 6.07
C SER A 157 12.28 8.83 5.08
N ILE A 158 11.77 9.39 3.97
CA ILE A 158 11.13 8.60 2.91
C ILE A 158 12.14 7.67 2.22
N ALA A 159 13.33 8.18 1.88
CA ALA A 159 14.39 7.39 1.25
C ALA A 159 14.84 6.22 2.15
N ALA A 160 14.94 6.45 3.46
CA ALA A 160 15.26 5.39 4.42
C ALA A 160 14.17 4.30 4.48
N ILE A 161 12.88 4.67 4.47
CA ILE A 161 11.79 3.69 4.44
C ILE A 161 11.82 2.87 3.14
N LEU A 162 12.02 3.51 1.99
CA LEU A 162 12.11 2.81 0.69
C LEU A 162 13.28 1.82 0.65
N ALA A 163 14.42 2.15 1.26
CA ALA A 163 15.55 1.25 1.37
C ALA A 163 15.21 -0.03 2.17
N THR A 164 14.31 0.05 3.15
CA THR A 164 13.83 -1.13 3.90
C THR A 164 12.81 -2.00 3.15
N LEU A 165 12.39 -1.60 1.94
CA LEU A 165 11.49 -2.40 1.09
C LEU A 165 12.24 -3.36 0.17
N SER A 166 13.53 -3.15 -0.08
CA SER A 166 14.30 -3.85 -1.11
C SER A 166 14.90 -5.20 -0.68
N GLU A 167 14.78 -5.58 0.60
CA GLU A 167 15.33 -6.85 1.07
C GLU A 167 14.26 -7.70 1.75
N PRO A 168 13.72 -8.71 1.04
CA PRO A 168 13.30 -9.94 1.68
C PRO A 168 14.55 -10.78 1.98
N ASP A 169 14.70 -11.23 3.23
CA ASP A 169 15.58 -12.36 3.59
C ASP A 169 15.07 -13.68 2.97
#